data_AF-A0A171AGV8-F1
#
_entry.id   AF-A0A171AGV8-F1
#
_cell.length_a   1.000
_cell.length_b   1.000
_cell.length_c   1.000
_cell.angle_alpha   90.00
_cell.angle_beta   90.00
_cell.angle_gamma   90.00
#
_symmetry.space_group_name_H-M   'P 1'
#
loop_
_entity.id
_entity.type
_entity.pdbx_description
1 polymer ?
#
loop_
_entity_poly.entity_id
_entity_poly.type
_entity_poly.pdbx_seq_one_letter_code
_entity_poly.pdbx_strand_id
1 'polypeptide(L)'
;LLSGGGAGHEPFPSGYVGEGMLTAAIVGKVFTAPPSANILATIQSVSKLNKGGVLLLILNYTGDVLNAAAAMEVARTKGYTVECVIVSDDVAQYGTDVKGLTGRRGMVGFILIAKILGGFSKEGKGINELVTIGRCLNCRLGTLGICLQACTLPGTNEPMFRIEKNNIEFGLGVHGEAGISTMPMTSLKEMVKQILIKIMACLMLEEKSNVVAVVNNLGSLSKMEMFIILRE
;
A
#
# COMPACT_ATOMS: atom_id res chain seq x y z
N LEU A 1 0.62 -16.65 -0.66
CA LEU A 1 0.30 -15.22 -0.94
C LEU A 1 1.46 -14.58 -1.69
N LEU A 2 1.19 -13.73 -2.66
CA LEU A 2 2.19 -12.98 -3.41
C LEU A 2 1.88 -11.48 -3.34
N SER A 3 2.91 -10.64 -3.40
CA SER A 3 2.74 -9.22 -3.66
C SER A 3 3.92 -8.68 -4.46
N GLY A 4 3.74 -7.54 -5.09
CA GLY A 4 4.77 -6.92 -5.90
C GLY A 4 4.49 -5.45 -6.13
N GLY A 5 5.52 -4.74 -6.56
CA GLY A 5 5.47 -3.32 -6.86
C GLY A 5 6.83 -2.80 -7.29
N GLY A 6 6.91 -1.49 -7.55
CA GLY A 6 8.18 -0.82 -7.79
C GLY A 6 9.10 -0.87 -6.56
N ALA A 7 10.41 -0.87 -6.80
CA ALA A 7 11.42 -0.68 -5.76
C ALA A 7 11.38 0.77 -5.22
N GLY A 8 12.08 1.02 -4.11
CA GLY A 8 12.12 2.33 -3.45
C GLY A 8 11.13 2.49 -2.29
N HIS A 9 10.47 1.40 -1.90
CA HIS A 9 9.51 1.34 -0.79
C HIS A 9 9.96 0.36 0.29
N GLU A 10 11.25 0.04 0.33
CA GLU A 10 11.78 -0.97 1.25
C GLU A 10 11.41 -0.63 2.71
N PRO A 11 10.89 -1.60 3.49
CA PRO A 11 10.98 -3.04 3.27
C PRO A 11 9.91 -3.66 2.36
N PHE A 12 8.94 -2.89 1.82
CA PHE A 12 7.96 -3.44 0.88
C PHE A 12 8.61 -3.80 -0.48
N PRO A 13 8.19 -4.90 -1.14
CA PRO A 13 7.43 -6.03 -0.58
C PRO A 13 8.34 -7.10 0.05
N SER A 14 9.64 -7.10 -0.28
CA SER A 14 10.56 -8.21 0.02
C SER A 14 10.75 -8.51 1.50
N GLY A 15 10.75 -7.48 2.36
CA GLY A 15 10.88 -7.63 3.81
C GLY A 15 9.65 -8.24 4.49
N TYR A 16 8.56 -8.47 3.74
CA TYR A 16 7.36 -9.16 4.22
C TYR A 16 7.24 -10.60 3.71
N VAL A 17 8.30 -11.13 3.08
CA VAL A 17 8.38 -12.54 2.68
C VAL A 17 8.79 -13.39 3.88
N GLY A 18 7.95 -14.34 4.25
CA GLY A 18 8.17 -15.20 5.41
C GLY A 18 6.91 -15.93 5.86
N GLU A 19 7.10 -16.85 6.81
CA GLU A 19 6.03 -17.66 7.35
C GLU A 19 4.92 -16.79 7.98
N GLY A 20 3.67 -17.03 7.58
CA GLY A 20 2.53 -16.24 8.07
C GLY A 20 2.37 -14.84 7.45
N MET A 21 3.10 -14.54 6.36
CA MET A 21 2.94 -13.35 5.51
C MET A 21 3.00 -13.71 4.01
N LEU A 22 3.90 -13.09 3.23
CA LEU A 22 4.05 -13.36 1.80
C LEU A 22 4.91 -14.60 1.57
N THR A 23 4.56 -15.36 0.53
CA THR A 23 5.34 -16.50 0.04
C THR A 23 6.49 -16.04 -0.86
N ALA A 24 6.27 -15.01 -1.68
CA ALA A 24 7.30 -14.38 -2.49
C ALA A 24 6.90 -12.94 -2.83
N ALA A 25 7.91 -12.16 -3.21
CA ALA A 25 7.80 -10.77 -3.64
C ALA A 25 8.21 -10.62 -5.10
N ILE A 26 7.53 -9.77 -5.86
CA ILE A 26 7.89 -9.41 -7.23
C ILE A 26 8.30 -7.94 -7.28
N VAL A 27 9.59 -7.68 -7.47
CA VAL A 27 10.15 -6.32 -7.41
C VAL A 27 10.42 -5.79 -8.82
N GLY A 28 9.82 -4.64 -9.14
CA GLY A 28 10.07 -3.88 -10.36
C GLY A 28 11.27 -2.94 -10.25
N LYS A 29 11.41 -2.02 -11.21
CA LYS A 29 12.38 -0.91 -11.08
C LYS A 29 11.89 0.10 -10.04
N VAL A 30 12.73 1.07 -9.68
CA VAL A 30 12.33 2.16 -8.75
C VAL A 30 11.05 2.82 -9.25
N PHE A 31 10.02 2.81 -8.40
CA PHE A 31 8.67 3.35 -8.64
C PHE A 31 7.98 2.86 -9.93
N THR A 32 8.38 1.69 -10.44
CA THR A 32 7.80 1.11 -11.65
C THR A 32 7.29 -0.29 -11.38
N ALA A 33 6.01 -0.54 -11.66
CA ALA A 33 5.38 -1.85 -11.52
C ALA A 33 6.21 -2.97 -12.19
N PRO A 34 6.31 -4.16 -11.58
CA PRO A 34 7.01 -5.28 -12.19
C PRO A 34 6.32 -5.72 -13.49
N PRO A 35 7.08 -6.17 -14.52
CA PRO A 35 6.49 -6.69 -15.75
C PRO A 35 5.58 -7.89 -15.49
N SER A 36 4.49 -8.01 -16.25
CA SER A 36 3.54 -9.14 -16.16
C SER A 36 4.22 -10.51 -16.33
N ALA A 37 5.27 -10.60 -17.16
CA ALA A 37 6.06 -11.82 -17.32
C ALA A 37 6.74 -12.28 -16.01
N ASN A 38 7.23 -11.34 -15.20
CA ASN A 38 7.86 -11.66 -13.91
C ASN A 38 6.81 -12.10 -12.88
N ILE A 39 5.63 -11.46 -12.89
CA ILE A 39 4.49 -11.88 -12.05
C ILE A 39 4.07 -13.30 -12.42
N LEU A 40 3.90 -13.59 -13.72
CA LEU A 40 3.55 -14.92 -14.22
C LEU A 40 4.59 -15.97 -13.83
N ALA A 41 5.88 -15.69 -14.02
CA ALA A 41 6.96 -16.60 -13.64
C ALA A 41 6.95 -16.91 -12.13
N THR A 42 6.61 -15.92 -11.30
CA THR A 42 6.47 -16.09 -9.85
C THR A 42 5.27 -16.96 -9.51
N ILE A 43 4.09 -16.71 -10.09
CA ILE A 43 2.89 -17.55 -9.94
C ILE A 43 3.21 -19.00 -10.27
N GLN A 44 3.86 -19.25 -11.42
CA GLN A 44 4.23 -20.60 -11.87
C GLN A 44 5.21 -21.28 -10.91
N SER A 45 6.15 -20.52 -10.34
CA SER A 45 7.15 -21.05 -9.42
C SER A 45 6.53 -21.43 -8.08
N VAL A 46 5.72 -20.56 -7.48
CA VAL A 46 5.11 -20.85 -6.16
C VAL A 46 3.99 -21.88 -6.24
N SER A 47 3.33 -22.01 -7.40
CA SER A 47 2.30 -23.05 -7.62
C SER A 47 2.87 -24.47 -7.64
N LYS A 48 4.20 -24.62 -7.68
CA LYS A 48 4.87 -25.92 -7.50
C LYS A 48 4.94 -26.33 -6.02
N LEU A 49 4.81 -25.38 -5.10
CA LEU A 49 4.97 -25.60 -3.66
C LEU A 49 3.69 -26.19 -3.02
N ASN A 50 2.52 -25.85 -3.54
CA ASN A 50 1.24 -26.40 -3.08
C ASN A 50 0.15 -26.28 -4.17
N LYS A 51 -1.02 -26.87 -3.92
CA LYS A 51 -2.18 -26.85 -4.82
C LYS A 51 -3.31 -25.91 -4.37
N GLY A 52 -3.08 -25.08 -3.34
CA GLY A 52 -4.10 -24.19 -2.75
C GLY A 52 -4.43 -22.94 -3.58
N GLY A 53 -3.71 -22.72 -4.69
CA GLY A 53 -3.84 -21.54 -5.53
C GLY A 53 -2.96 -20.37 -5.07
N VAL A 54 -3.02 -19.27 -5.81
CA VAL A 54 -2.19 -18.08 -5.59
C VAL A 54 -3.08 -16.85 -5.40
N LEU A 55 -2.98 -16.23 -4.22
CA LEU A 55 -3.59 -14.93 -3.97
C LEU A 55 -2.54 -13.82 -4.15
N LEU A 56 -2.78 -12.92 -5.11
CA LEU A 56 -2.02 -11.69 -5.31
C LEU A 56 -2.62 -10.56 -4.45
N LEU A 57 -1.77 -9.88 -3.68
CA LEU A 57 -2.10 -8.63 -3.00
C LEU A 57 -1.44 -7.49 -3.77
N ILE A 58 -2.24 -6.64 -4.41
CA ILE A 58 -1.76 -5.61 -5.34
C ILE A 58 -2.16 -4.24 -4.84
N LEU A 59 -1.20 -3.30 -4.74
CA LEU A 59 -1.51 -1.91 -4.42
C LEU A 59 -2.27 -1.28 -5.60
N ASN A 60 -3.26 -0.42 -5.32
CA ASN A 60 -4.10 0.17 -6.36
C ASN A 60 -3.39 1.29 -7.13
N TYR A 61 -2.47 0.88 -8.00
CA TYR A 61 -1.77 1.71 -8.97
C TYR A 61 -1.98 1.13 -10.36
N THR A 62 -2.20 1.99 -11.35
CA THR A 62 -2.59 1.56 -12.71
C THR A 62 -1.62 0.55 -13.30
N GLY A 63 -0.31 0.78 -13.19
CA GLY A 63 0.71 -0.14 -13.70
C GLY A 63 0.67 -1.50 -13.02
N ASP A 64 0.54 -1.53 -11.69
CA ASP A 64 0.49 -2.77 -10.91
C ASP A 64 -0.77 -3.58 -11.21
N VAL A 65 -1.93 -2.92 -11.28
CA VAL A 65 -3.21 -3.56 -11.59
C VAL A 65 -3.21 -4.13 -13.00
N LEU A 66 -2.77 -3.37 -14.01
CA LEU A 66 -2.74 -3.83 -15.40
C LEU A 66 -1.76 -5.00 -15.59
N ASN A 67 -0.55 -4.90 -15.03
CA ASN A 67 0.46 -5.96 -15.15
C ASN A 67 0.02 -7.25 -14.42
N ALA A 68 -0.58 -7.11 -13.23
CA ALA A 68 -1.12 -8.25 -12.49
C ALA A 68 -2.28 -8.90 -13.25
N ALA A 69 -3.23 -8.12 -13.77
CA ALA A 69 -4.35 -8.64 -14.56
C ALA A 69 -3.88 -9.43 -15.79
N ALA A 70 -2.93 -8.88 -16.55
CA ALA A 70 -2.35 -9.57 -17.71
C ALA A 70 -1.66 -10.89 -17.31
N ALA A 71 -0.91 -10.90 -16.21
CA ALA A 71 -0.24 -12.11 -15.72
C ALA A 71 -1.25 -13.18 -15.25
N MET A 72 -2.30 -12.75 -14.54
CA MET A 72 -3.36 -13.63 -14.05
C MET A 72 -4.13 -14.29 -15.20
N GLU A 73 -4.43 -13.55 -16.26
CA GLU A 73 -5.13 -14.09 -17.43
C GLU A 73 -4.32 -15.22 -18.09
N VAL A 74 -3.02 -14.98 -18.31
CA VAL A 74 -2.11 -15.99 -18.84
C VAL A 74 -1.93 -17.16 -17.86
N ALA A 75 -1.94 -16.92 -16.55
CA ALA A 75 -1.86 -18.00 -15.57
C ALA A 75 -3.11 -18.89 -15.59
N ARG A 76 -4.31 -18.30 -15.67
CA ARG A 76 -5.58 -19.03 -15.71
C ARG A 76 -5.72 -19.90 -16.95
N THR A 77 -5.31 -19.40 -18.13
CA THR A 77 -5.27 -20.21 -19.36
C THR A 77 -4.32 -21.41 -19.27
N LYS A 78 -3.32 -21.35 -18.38
CA LYS A 78 -2.40 -22.46 -18.08
C LYS A 78 -2.88 -23.36 -16.93
N GLY A 79 -4.11 -23.17 -16.44
CA GLY A 79 -4.72 -24.00 -15.40
C GLY A 79 -4.33 -23.64 -13.96
N TYR A 80 -3.69 -22.49 -13.72
CA TYR A 80 -3.40 -22.03 -12.36
C TYR A 80 -4.63 -21.34 -11.73
N THR A 81 -4.97 -21.72 -10.51
CA THR A 81 -5.96 -20.99 -9.69
C THR A 81 -5.31 -19.74 -9.11
N VAL A 82 -5.68 -18.57 -9.63
CA VAL A 82 -5.12 -17.28 -9.21
C VAL A 82 -6.24 -16.27 -8.96
N GLU A 83 -6.19 -15.64 -7.79
CA GLU A 83 -7.09 -14.58 -7.37
C GLU A 83 -6.30 -13.34 -6.94
N CYS A 84 -7.01 -12.20 -6.82
CA CYS A 84 -6.41 -10.93 -6.45
C CYS A 84 -7.26 -10.17 -5.43
N VAL A 85 -6.59 -9.51 -4.49
CA VAL A 85 -7.14 -8.45 -3.65
C VAL A 85 -6.36 -7.18 -3.94
N ILE A 86 -7.09 -6.16 -4.40
CA ILE A 86 -6.54 -4.81 -4.62
C ILE A 86 -6.62 -4.06 -3.29
N VAL A 87 -5.49 -3.49 -2.87
CA VAL A 87 -5.35 -2.70 -1.64
C VAL A 87 -5.43 -1.22 -2.00
N SER A 88 -6.40 -0.52 -1.41
CA SER A 88 -6.78 0.84 -1.76
C SER A 88 -7.13 1.66 -0.51
N ASP A 89 -6.18 1.74 0.42
CA ASP A 89 -6.37 2.31 1.75
C ASP A 89 -6.11 3.82 1.86
N ASP A 90 -5.61 4.49 0.82
CA ASP A 90 -5.39 5.95 0.85
C ASP A 90 -6.71 6.73 0.93
N VAL A 91 -6.91 7.53 1.98
CA VAL A 91 -8.11 8.36 2.19
C VAL A 91 -7.92 9.82 1.77
N ALA A 92 -6.79 10.19 1.15
CA ALA A 92 -6.51 11.58 0.77
C ALA A 92 -7.65 12.23 -0.02
N GLN A 93 -8.25 11.50 -0.95
CA GLN A 93 -9.33 12.03 -1.80
C GLN A 93 -10.71 12.04 -1.12
N TYR A 94 -10.86 11.42 0.05
CA TYR A 94 -12.16 11.34 0.72
C TYR A 94 -12.71 12.73 1.05
N GLY A 95 -13.93 13.02 0.59
CA GLY A 95 -14.57 14.32 0.76
C GLY A 95 -13.94 15.47 -0.04
N THR A 96 -13.25 15.16 -1.14
CA THR A 96 -12.67 16.16 -2.06
C THR A 96 -13.29 16.07 -3.45
N ASP A 97 -13.38 17.19 -4.16
CA ASP A 97 -13.89 17.27 -5.54
C ASP A 97 -12.79 16.98 -6.59
N VAL A 98 -11.66 16.37 -6.19
CA VAL A 98 -10.55 16.09 -7.11
C VAL A 98 -11.00 15.06 -8.16
N LYS A 99 -11.19 15.53 -9.39
CA LYS A 99 -11.57 14.71 -10.55
C LYS A 99 -10.32 14.13 -11.23
N GLY A 100 -10.40 12.88 -11.70
CA GLY A 100 -9.39 12.28 -12.57
C GLY A 100 -8.46 11.24 -11.93
N LEU A 101 -8.66 10.87 -10.66
CA LEU A 101 -7.91 9.79 -10.01
C LEU A 101 -8.67 8.47 -10.14
N THR A 102 -7.96 7.38 -10.49
CA THR A 102 -8.49 6.02 -10.65
C THR A 102 -8.71 5.33 -9.29
N GLY A 103 -9.56 5.93 -8.45
CA GLY A 103 -9.86 5.46 -7.11
C GLY A 103 -8.78 5.74 -6.06
N ARG A 104 -8.92 5.12 -4.88
CA ARG A 104 -7.99 5.27 -3.74
C ARG A 104 -6.69 4.51 -4.00
N ARG A 105 -5.53 5.13 -3.77
CA ARG A 105 -4.20 4.48 -3.88
C ARG A 105 -4.02 3.42 -2.78
N GLY A 106 -3.08 2.49 -3.00
CA GLY A 106 -2.64 1.55 -1.96
C GLY A 106 -1.40 2.08 -1.24
N MET A 107 -1.42 2.07 0.09
CA MET A 107 -0.40 2.64 0.98
C MET A 107 -0.04 1.63 2.09
N VAL A 108 0.39 2.09 3.26
CA VAL A 108 0.91 1.24 4.34
C VAL A 108 -0.11 0.26 4.93
N GLY A 109 -1.42 0.47 4.74
CA GLY A 109 -2.46 -0.48 5.16
C GLY A 109 -2.25 -1.88 4.57
N PHE A 110 -1.49 -1.98 3.48
CA PHE A 110 -0.95 -3.23 2.96
C PHE A 110 -0.36 -4.17 4.03
N ILE A 111 0.40 -3.65 5.00
CA ILE A 111 1.08 -4.52 5.98
C ILE A 111 0.07 -5.30 6.83
N LEU A 112 -1.05 -4.67 7.19
CA LEU A 112 -2.09 -5.27 8.00
C LEU A 112 -2.82 -6.37 7.22
N ILE A 113 -3.21 -6.09 5.98
CA ILE A 113 -3.90 -7.07 5.15
C ILE A 113 -2.98 -8.25 4.80
N ALA A 114 -1.71 -8.02 4.49
CA ALA A 114 -0.74 -9.08 4.25
C ALA A 114 -0.52 -9.95 5.50
N LYS A 115 -0.44 -9.34 6.69
CA LYS A 115 -0.23 -10.06 7.95
C LYS A 115 -1.44 -10.90 8.35
N ILE A 116 -2.65 -10.39 8.18
CA ILE A 116 -3.89 -11.08 8.54
C ILE A 116 -4.16 -12.22 7.55
N LEU A 117 -4.09 -11.95 6.24
CA LEU A 117 -4.30 -12.98 5.23
C LEU A 117 -3.20 -14.04 5.25
N GLY A 118 -1.96 -13.66 5.55
CA GLY A 118 -0.86 -14.62 5.75
C GLY A 118 -1.10 -15.53 6.95
N GLY A 119 -1.65 -15.01 8.05
CA GLY A 119 -2.08 -15.81 9.21
C GLY A 119 -3.16 -16.81 8.83
N PHE A 120 -4.26 -16.34 8.22
CA PHE A 120 -5.35 -17.21 7.78
C PHE A 120 -4.93 -18.25 6.73
N SER A 121 -4.01 -17.89 5.82
CA SER A 121 -3.45 -18.83 4.86
C SER A 121 -2.62 -19.91 5.55
N LYS A 122 -1.90 -19.56 6.62
CA LYS A 122 -1.15 -20.53 7.43
C LYS A 122 -2.07 -21.49 8.18
N GLU A 123 -3.22 -21.02 8.62
CA GLU A 123 -4.29 -21.85 9.21
C GLU A 123 -5.02 -22.73 8.19
N GLY A 124 -4.69 -22.62 6.90
CA GLY A 124 -5.24 -23.48 5.85
C GLY A 124 -6.54 -22.98 5.24
N LYS A 125 -6.93 -21.71 5.43
CA LYS A 125 -8.10 -21.14 4.76
C LYS A 125 -7.96 -21.18 3.23
N GLY A 126 -9.03 -21.59 2.57
CA GLY A 126 -9.10 -21.67 1.11
C GLY A 126 -9.04 -20.29 0.44
N ILE A 127 -8.59 -20.25 -0.82
CA ILE A 127 -8.37 -19.00 -1.55
C ILE A 127 -9.62 -18.09 -1.64
N ASN A 128 -10.81 -18.67 -1.82
CA ASN A 128 -12.07 -17.90 -1.88
C ASN A 128 -12.41 -17.22 -0.55
N GLU A 129 -12.11 -17.87 0.58
CA GLU A 129 -12.26 -17.26 1.90
C GLU A 129 -11.26 -16.12 2.08
N LEU A 130 -10.01 -16.33 1.68
CA LEU A 130 -8.97 -15.30 1.77
C LEU A 130 -9.30 -14.06 0.92
N VAL A 131 -9.88 -14.24 -0.28
CA VAL A 131 -10.36 -13.12 -1.11
C VAL A 131 -11.48 -12.36 -0.40
N THR A 132 -12.45 -13.08 0.17
CA THR A 132 -13.57 -12.47 0.90
C THR A 132 -13.06 -11.67 2.10
N ILE A 133 -12.21 -12.28 2.92
CA ILE A 133 -11.58 -11.63 4.08
C ILE A 133 -10.78 -10.40 3.62
N GLY A 134 -9.98 -10.53 2.56
CA GLY A 134 -9.16 -9.44 2.03
C GLY A 134 -10.00 -8.25 1.57
N ARG A 135 -11.10 -8.49 0.85
CA ARG A 135 -12.03 -7.43 0.44
C ARG A 135 -12.68 -6.75 1.65
N CYS A 136 -13.11 -7.53 2.66
CA CYS A 136 -13.66 -6.96 3.89
C CYS A 136 -12.64 -6.11 4.66
N LEU A 137 -11.38 -6.56 4.72
CA LEU A 137 -10.30 -5.80 5.36
C LEU A 137 -10.03 -4.51 4.60
N ASN A 138 -9.95 -4.55 3.26
CA ASN A 138 -9.67 -3.37 2.44
C ASN A 138 -10.69 -2.24 2.66
N CYS A 139 -11.97 -2.57 2.86
CA CYS A 139 -13.02 -1.59 3.19
C CYS A 139 -12.86 -0.95 4.58
N ARG A 140 -12.04 -1.52 5.46
CA ARG A 140 -11.80 -1.07 6.84
C ARG A 140 -10.39 -0.49 7.04
N LEU A 141 -9.65 -0.29 5.96
CA LEU A 141 -8.33 0.34 5.99
C LEU A 141 -8.41 1.80 5.55
N GLY A 142 -7.74 2.67 6.29
CA GLY A 142 -7.64 4.09 6.02
C GLY A 142 -6.26 4.60 6.39
N THR A 143 -5.57 5.18 5.41
CA THR A 143 -4.23 5.73 5.51
C THR A 143 -4.22 7.13 4.92
N LEU A 144 -3.51 8.05 5.58
CA LEU A 144 -3.22 9.36 5.01
C LEU A 144 -1.78 9.73 5.33
N GLY A 145 -1.05 10.19 4.31
CA GLY A 145 0.32 10.65 4.43
C GLY A 145 0.44 12.17 4.34
N ILE A 146 1.48 12.71 4.95
CA ILE A 146 1.96 14.07 4.72
C ILE A 146 3.45 14.02 4.39
N CYS A 147 3.93 15.02 3.66
CA CYS A 147 5.31 15.09 3.24
C CYS A 147 5.88 16.49 3.42
N LEU A 148 7.09 16.59 3.96
CA LEU A 148 7.83 17.85 4.11
C LEU A 148 8.73 18.13 2.91
N GLN A 149 9.17 17.09 2.21
CA GLN A 149 10.07 17.17 1.07
C GLN A 149 9.86 15.96 0.15
N ALA A 150 9.72 16.20 -1.15
CA ALA A 150 9.63 15.13 -2.14
C ALA A 150 10.89 14.24 -2.15
N CYS A 151 10.72 12.98 -2.54
CA CYS A 151 11.85 12.09 -2.75
C CYS A 151 12.68 12.53 -3.97
N THR A 152 13.95 12.10 -3.98
CA THR A 152 14.90 12.31 -5.10
C THR A 152 15.15 10.95 -5.74
N LEU A 153 15.01 10.86 -7.06
CA LEU A 153 15.22 9.60 -7.77
C LEU A 153 16.72 9.29 -7.90
N PRO A 154 17.13 8.02 -7.84
CA PRO A 154 18.51 7.66 -8.12
C PRO A 154 18.96 8.17 -9.49
N GLY A 155 20.08 8.91 -9.52
CA GLY A 155 20.60 9.54 -10.73
C GLY A 155 20.10 10.95 -11.00
N THR A 156 19.22 11.51 -10.14
CA THR A 156 18.85 12.93 -10.16
C THR A 156 19.46 13.66 -8.96
N ASN A 157 19.70 14.96 -9.12
CA ASN A 157 20.21 15.82 -8.04
C ASN A 157 19.11 16.65 -7.37
N GLU A 158 17.94 16.72 -7.98
CA GLU A 158 16.81 17.51 -7.51
C GLU A 158 15.64 16.60 -7.10
N PRO A 159 14.85 17.01 -6.08
CA PRO A 159 13.62 16.32 -5.73
C PRO A 159 12.62 16.28 -6.89
N MET A 160 11.72 15.29 -6.89
CA MET A 160 10.69 15.13 -7.94
C MET A 160 9.79 16.37 -8.10
N PHE A 161 9.56 17.10 -7.01
CA PHE A 161 8.90 18.41 -7.00
C PHE A 161 9.33 19.18 -5.76
N ARG A 162 9.12 20.50 -5.77
CA ARG A 162 9.54 21.37 -4.67
C ARG A 162 8.37 21.67 -3.74
N ILE A 163 8.59 21.50 -2.44
CA ILE A 163 7.72 22.01 -1.38
C ILE A 163 8.44 23.21 -0.77
N GLU A 164 7.73 24.33 -0.63
CA GLU A 164 8.32 25.53 -0.03
C GLU A 164 8.66 25.32 1.45
N LYS A 165 9.64 26.06 1.94
CA LYS A 165 10.00 26.02 3.35
C LYS A 165 8.78 26.42 4.20
N ASN A 166 8.53 25.66 5.27
CA ASN A 166 7.36 25.80 6.14
C ASN A 166 6.02 25.44 5.50
N ASN A 167 6.01 24.76 4.34
CA ASN A 167 4.84 24.11 3.80
C ASN A 167 4.97 22.59 3.88
N ILE A 168 3.83 21.92 3.82
CA ILE A 168 3.72 20.47 3.71
C ILE A 168 2.88 20.13 2.48
N GLU A 169 3.11 18.94 1.92
CA GLU A 169 2.22 18.33 0.94
C GLU A 169 1.29 17.34 1.65
N PHE A 170 0.00 17.62 1.65
CA PHE A 170 -1.00 16.84 2.36
C PHE A 170 -1.66 15.81 1.43
N GLY A 171 -1.70 14.55 1.86
CA GLY A 171 -2.29 13.46 1.07
C GLY A 171 -1.44 13.01 -0.11
N LEU A 172 -0.11 13.07 0.00
CA LEU A 172 0.83 12.57 -1.00
C LEU A 172 0.77 11.04 -1.15
N GLY A 173 0.98 10.53 -2.37
CA GLY A 173 1.21 9.11 -2.64
C GLY A 173 2.66 8.67 -2.43
N VAL A 174 2.95 7.36 -2.50
CA VAL A 174 4.31 6.85 -2.24
C VAL A 174 5.31 7.08 -3.37
N HIS A 175 4.88 7.39 -4.60
CA HIS A 175 5.79 7.62 -5.74
C HIS A 175 6.03 9.11 -6.02
N GLY A 176 5.78 9.98 -5.02
CA GLY A 176 5.88 11.42 -5.20
C GLY A 176 4.75 12.00 -6.06
N GLU A 177 3.62 11.30 -6.18
CA GLU A 177 2.42 11.86 -6.80
C GLU A 177 1.92 13.04 -5.97
N ALA A 178 1.47 14.09 -6.64
CA ALA A 178 0.90 15.26 -5.99
C ALA A 178 -0.13 14.87 -4.92
N GLY A 179 -0.08 15.58 -3.80
CA GLY A 179 -1.08 15.49 -2.77
C GLY A 179 -2.39 16.13 -3.21
N ILE A 180 -3.31 16.25 -2.26
CA ILE A 180 -4.56 16.97 -2.49
C ILE A 180 -4.39 18.48 -2.34
N SER A 181 -3.38 18.91 -1.59
CA SER A 181 -3.09 20.33 -1.36
C SER A 181 -1.70 20.51 -0.74
N THR A 182 -1.02 21.57 -1.15
CA THR A 182 0.10 22.15 -0.39
C THR A 182 -0.46 23.12 0.64
N MET A 183 -0.03 23.02 1.90
CA MET A 183 -0.52 23.89 2.98
C MET A 183 0.60 24.33 3.94
N PRO A 184 0.45 25.46 4.64
CA PRO A 184 1.38 25.87 5.67
C PRO A 184 1.52 24.81 6.77
N MET A 185 2.75 24.56 7.19
CA MET A 185 3.05 23.70 8.32
C MET A 185 2.51 24.31 9.60
N THR A 186 1.73 23.52 10.34
CA THR A 186 1.18 23.91 11.65
C THR A 186 1.92 23.16 12.76
N SER A 187 1.45 23.29 14.00
CA SER A 187 1.97 22.44 15.09
C SER A 187 1.78 20.96 14.77
N LEU A 188 2.70 20.11 15.23
CA LEU A 188 2.62 18.66 15.01
C LEU A 188 1.27 18.06 15.43
N LYS A 189 0.78 18.46 16.61
CA LYS A 189 -0.53 18.06 17.14
C LYS A 189 -1.67 18.35 16.16
N GLU A 190 -1.64 19.52 15.54
CA GLU A 190 -2.68 19.93 14.59
C GLU A 190 -2.56 19.13 13.28
N MET A 191 -1.35 18.88 12.79
CA MET A 191 -1.14 18.02 11.61
C MET A 191 -1.62 16.57 11.86
N VAL A 192 -1.27 15.98 13.01
CA VAL A 192 -1.73 14.63 13.40
C VAL A 192 -3.26 14.59 13.54
N LYS A 193 -3.85 15.61 14.19
CA LYS A 193 -5.30 15.74 14.30
C LYS A 193 -5.99 15.79 12.93
N GLN A 194 -5.46 16.55 11.97
CA GLN A 194 -6.01 16.63 10.62
C GLN A 194 -5.96 15.29 9.88
N ILE A 195 -4.85 14.55 10.04
CA ILE A 195 -4.71 13.18 9.53
C ILE A 195 -5.80 12.26 10.12
N LEU A 196 -5.92 12.24 11.44
CA LEU A 196 -6.86 11.38 12.15
C LEU A 196 -8.31 11.72 11.82
N ILE A 197 -8.69 13.01 11.78
CA ILE A 197 -10.06 13.43 11.43
C ILE A 197 -10.47 12.85 10.07
N LYS A 198 -9.59 12.93 9.06
CA LYS A 198 -9.91 12.44 7.72
C LYS A 198 -9.99 10.92 7.65
N ILE A 199 -9.10 10.21 8.35
CA ILE A 199 -9.16 8.74 8.46
C ILE A 199 -10.44 8.30 9.19
N MET A 200 -10.74 8.89 10.35
CA MET A 200 -11.93 8.56 11.15
C MET A 200 -13.22 8.83 10.38
N ALA A 201 -13.30 9.95 9.66
CA ALA A 201 -14.47 10.28 8.84
C ALA A 201 -14.65 9.28 7.69
N CYS A 202 -13.57 8.94 6.97
CA CYS A 202 -13.63 7.98 5.87
C CYS A 202 -14.02 6.56 6.34
N LEU A 203 -13.54 6.15 7.52
CA LEU A 203 -13.82 4.84 8.10
C LEU A 203 -15.10 4.81 8.95
N MET A 204 -15.77 5.96 9.10
CA MET A 204 -16.96 6.13 9.94
C MET A 204 -16.73 5.59 11.36
N LEU A 205 -15.58 5.92 11.96
CA LEU A 205 -15.24 5.45 13.31
C LEU A 205 -16.11 6.15 14.35
N GLU A 206 -16.64 5.36 15.28
CA GLU A 206 -17.42 5.81 16.42
C GLU A 206 -16.61 5.75 17.72
N GLU A 207 -17.11 6.39 18.77
CA GLU A 207 -16.54 6.27 20.10
C GLU A 207 -16.43 4.78 20.49
N LYS A 208 -15.29 4.39 21.09
CA LYS A 208 -14.96 3.01 21.49
C LYS A 208 -14.72 2.03 20.35
N SER A 209 -14.57 2.50 19.10
CA SER A 209 -14.05 1.68 18.01
C SER A 209 -12.67 1.11 18.35
N ASN A 210 -12.49 -0.20 18.19
CA ASN A 210 -11.17 -0.83 18.32
C ASN A 210 -10.39 -0.67 17.01
N VAL A 211 -9.18 -0.13 17.09
CA VAL A 211 -8.35 0.12 15.92
C VAL A 211 -6.95 -0.49 16.09
N VAL A 212 -6.34 -0.83 14.96
CA VAL A 212 -4.90 -1.07 14.87
C VAL A 212 -4.31 0.13 14.14
N ALA A 213 -3.44 0.88 14.83
CA ALA A 213 -2.78 2.05 14.27
C ALA A 213 -1.38 1.69 13.78
N VAL A 214 -1.02 2.20 12.60
CA VAL A 214 0.33 2.10 12.03
C VAL A 214 0.85 3.51 11.78
N VAL A 215 1.93 3.87 12.46
CA VAL A 215 2.65 5.13 12.20
C VAL A 215 3.83 4.81 11.29
N ASN A 216 3.70 5.21 10.02
CA ASN A 216 4.67 4.87 8.98
C ASN A 216 5.60 6.04 8.66
N ASN A 217 6.89 5.76 8.59
CA ASN A 217 7.89 6.70 8.11
C ASN A 217 8.05 6.53 6.59
N LEU A 218 7.88 7.61 5.82
CA LEU A 218 8.08 7.57 4.36
C LEU A 218 9.56 7.56 3.95
N GLY A 219 10.50 7.74 4.89
CA GLY A 219 11.90 7.38 4.69
C GLY A 219 12.92 8.24 5.44
N SER A 220 12.67 9.54 5.60
CA SER A 220 13.69 10.49 6.06
C SER A 220 13.54 10.98 7.50
N LEU A 221 12.44 10.67 8.19
CA LEU A 221 12.29 11.07 9.59
C LEU A 221 13.18 10.23 10.50
N SER A 222 13.72 10.84 11.54
CA SER A 222 14.43 10.14 12.61
C SER A 222 13.48 9.30 13.45
N LYS A 223 14.01 8.27 14.13
CA LYS A 223 13.24 7.48 15.09
C LYS A 223 12.65 8.35 16.21
N MET A 224 13.37 9.38 16.65
CA MET A 224 12.90 10.30 17.69
C MET A 224 11.68 11.07 17.22
N GLU A 225 11.70 11.63 16.00
CA GLU A 225 10.53 12.32 15.42
C GLU A 225 9.34 11.37 15.31
N MET A 226 9.56 10.11 14.89
CA MET A 226 8.49 9.11 14.83
C MET A 226 7.87 8.80 16.20
N PHE A 227 8.66 8.76 17.27
CA PHE A 227 8.12 8.59 18.63
C PHE A 227 7.35 9.83 19.12
N ILE A 228 7.78 11.02 18.73
CA ILE A 228 7.05 12.26 19.06
C ILE A 228 5.72 12.27 18.30
N ILE A 229 5.71 11.87 17.02
CA ILE A 229 4.48 11.72 16.23
C ILE A 229 3.53 10.71 16.86
N LEU A 230 4.02 9.54 17.29
CA LEU A 230 3.21 8.49 17.91
C LEU A 230 2.56 8.92 19.23
N ARG A 231 3.18 9.86 19.95
CA ARG A 231 2.66 10.39 21.21
C ARG A 231 1.46 11.32 20.99
N GLU A 232 1.46 12.09 19.90
CA GLU A 232 0.37 13.01 19.54
C GLU A 232 -0.86 12.26 19.02
#